data_AF-A0A662FGG5-F1
#
_entry.id   AF-A0A662FGG5-F1
#
_cell.length_a   1.000
_cell.length_b   1.000
_cell.length_c   1.000
_cell.angle_alpha   90.00
_cell.angle_beta   90.00
_cell.angle_gamma   90.00
#
_symmetry.space_group_name_H-M   'P 1'
#
loop_
_entity.id
_entity.type
_entity.pdbx_description
1 polymer ?
#
loop_
_entity_poly.entity_id
_entity_poly.type
_entity_poly.pdbx_seq_one_letter_code
_entity_poly.pdbx_strand_id
1 'polypeptide(L)'
;RMVNSSKSGVMFSANPVTNNINEIVIEAIYGLGELIVSGQVNPDTYIVDKKTLEIKDVKIGNKEYGLFRDEEGRNVKIEIPENEKNKQVLNEKQIIELAKLARKIEKHYGKPQDIEFALENDNIFIVQSRAITTLKQEQEEFEEVKEKPILKGFAASHGIACGYVKIINSIDELNKVGDEDVLVTRMTTPDMVPAMERARAIVTDEGGITCHAAIVSRELGIPCIVGTGNATKILKDGQLVTVDAVHGEVFSGRVEIKEEHEKYRDVKTKTKIKVILDLPEIAEKISKEKPDGVGLVRLEIIIAKGGVHPKQYIREGRQEDYITLLMNGIRKIAEVFKGKPVWVRTSDIRTDEYRNLKGAEQEPKEANPMLGWHGIRRALEDKEILKCEFEAIKRLHEEGYSNIGIMLPFVIRAREVRKAKEIAKEINFNLEDIDFGVMIETPAACWIIEELAREGIKFVSFGTNDLTQLTLGIDRNNERIAKLYDEMHPAVLREITHVIKVCKKYGIETSICGQAGSRPDMASFLVKQGINSISVNPDSVSKIREVVYKVEKSLNETTLQ
;
A
#
# COMPACT_ATOMS: atom_id res chain seq x y z
N ARG A 1 13.24 14.02 33.14
CA ARG A 1 14.15 13.21 33.99
C ARG A 1 13.79 11.75 33.80
N MET A 2 14.76 10.82 33.85
CA MET A 2 14.43 9.38 33.89
C MET A 2 13.73 9.06 35.21
N VAL A 3 12.69 8.23 35.18
CA VAL A 3 11.93 7.78 36.35
C VAL A 3 12.35 6.36 36.66
N ASN A 4 12.84 6.10 37.88
CA ASN A 4 13.25 4.77 38.29
C ASN A 4 12.05 4.00 38.84
N SER A 5 11.25 3.45 37.93
CA SER A 5 9.94 2.93 38.29
C SER A 5 9.98 1.54 38.93
N SER A 6 9.29 1.37 40.05
CA SER A 6 9.01 0.05 40.63
C SER A 6 7.83 -0.63 39.94
N LYS A 7 6.92 0.16 39.36
CA LYS A 7 5.79 -0.29 38.54
C LYS A 7 5.61 0.68 37.39
N SER A 8 5.20 0.20 36.24
CA SER A 8 4.94 1.03 35.06
C SER A 8 3.86 0.41 34.21
N GLY A 9 3.36 1.18 33.27
CA GLY A 9 2.24 0.72 32.48
C GLY A 9 1.79 1.70 31.42
N VAL A 10 0.75 1.26 30.72
CA VAL A 10 0.02 2.06 29.74
C VAL A 10 -1.42 2.19 30.21
N MET A 11 -2.04 3.33 29.97
CA MET A 11 -3.45 3.53 30.21
C MET A 11 -4.10 4.24 29.04
N PHE A 12 -5.26 3.72 28.64
CA PHE A 12 -6.08 4.26 27.59
C PHE A 12 -7.28 4.93 28.21
N SER A 13 -7.48 6.20 27.90
CA SER A 13 -8.62 6.94 28.41
C SER A 13 -9.93 6.52 27.76
N ALA A 14 -9.93 5.61 26.78
CA ALA A 14 -11.09 4.92 26.24
C ALA A 14 -10.67 3.47 25.95
N ASN A 15 -11.57 2.50 26.09
CA ASN A 15 -11.21 1.09 25.89
C ASN A 15 -10.87 0.82 24.41
N PRO A 16 -9.60 0.51 24.07
CA PRO A 16 -9.18 0.35 22.68
C PRO A 16 -9.60 -1.00 22.08
N VAL A 17 -9.99 -1.97 22.92
CA VAL A 17 -10.44 -3.30 22.50
C VAL A 17 -11.94 -3.28 22.15
N THR A 18 -12.75 -2.63 22.99
CA THR A 18 -14.21 -2.55 22.81
C THR A 18 -14.69 -1.25 22.16
N ASN A 19 -13.78 -0.31 21.89
CA ASN A 19 -14.07 1.07 21.51
C ASN A 19 -14.97 1.84 22.51
N ASN A 20 -15.11 1.36 23.74
CA ASN A 20 -15.97 1.99 24.74
C ASN A 20 -15.33 3.26 25.32
N ILE A 21 -15.81 4.42 24.89
CA ILE A 21 -15.37 5.73 25.41
C ILE A 21 -15.78 5.99 26.85
N ASN A 22 -16.63 5.16 27.46
CA ASN A 22 -17.01 5.27 28.87
C ASN A 22 -16.13 4.43 29.80
N GLU A 23 -15.10 3.77 29.27
CA GLU A 23 -14.17 2.94 30.04
C GLU A 23 -12.75 3.49 29.97
N ILE A 24 -12.01 3.32 31.04
CA ILE A 24 -10.56 3.55 31.09
C ILE A 24 -9.92 2.17 31.28
N VAL A 25 -8.94 1.86 30.43
CA VAL A 25 -8.17 0.62 30.53
C VAL A 25 -6.79 0.96 31.05
N ILE A 26 -6.34 0.29 32.09
CA ILE A 26 -5.02 0.46 32.69
C ILE A 26 -4.32 -0.88 32.65
N GLU A 27 -3.13 -0.93 32.08
CA GLU A 27 -2.27 -2.12 32.07
C GLU A 27 -0.99 -1.86 32.83
N ALA A 28 -0.58 -2.77 33.71
CA ALA A 28 0.57 -2.56 34.59
C ALA A 28 1.47 -3.79 34.73
N ILE A 29 2.77 -3.52 34.84
CA ILE A 29 3.83 -4.50 35.12
C ILE A 29 4.77 -4.00 36.24
N TYR A 30 5.62 -4.89 36.75
CA TYR A 30 6.71 -4.53 37.65
C TYR A 30 7.92 -3.98 36.86
N GLY A 31 8.57 -2.96 37.43
CA GLY A 31 9.78 -2.35 36.87
C GLY A 31 9.52 -1.29 35.81
N LEU A 32 10.43 -1.17 34.84
CA LEU A 32 10.44 -0.22 33.73
C LEU A 32 9.47 -0.64 32.61
N GLY A 33 8.86 0.36 31.95
CA GLY A 33 7.76 0.18 30.98
C GLY A 33 8.17 -0.39 29.61
N GLU A 34 9.46 -0.62 29.38
CA GLU A 34 9.97 -1.15 28.11
C GLU A 34 9.38 -2.51 27.77
N LEU A 35 9.14 -3.36 28.78
CA LEU A 35 8.65 -4.72 28.59
C LEU A 35 7.17 -4.78 28.18
N ILE A 36 6.35 -3.82 28.62
CA ILE A 36 4.94 -3.75 28.23
C ILE A 36 4.79 -3.15 26.83
N VAL A 37 5.58 -2.13 26.47
CA VAL A 37 5.57 -1.52 25.14
C VAL A 37 6.06 -2.52 24.07
N SER A 38 7.02 -3.38 24.42
CA SER A 38 7.53 -4.43 23.52
C SER A 38 6.70 -5.73 23.51
N GLY A 39 5.64 -5.82 24.33
CA GLY A 39 4.76 -7.00 24.39
C GLY A 39 5.44 -8.26 24.94
N GLN A 40 6.51 -8.12 25.71
CA GLN A 40 7.31 -9.25 26.21
C GLN A 40 6.75 -9.86 27.50
N VAL A 41 5.84 -9.16 28.20
CA VAL A 41 5.24 -9.61 29.47
C VAL A 41 3.74 -9.44 29.40
N ASN A 42 2.99 -10.37 30.01
CA ASN A 42 1.54 -10.26 30.15
C ASN A 42 1.22 -9.33 31.35
N PRO A 43 0.68 -8.12 31.12
CA PRO A 43 0.39 -7.18 32.19
C PRO A 43 -0.86 -7.59 32.98
N ASP A 44 -1.05 -6.95 34.13
CA ASP A 44 -2.39 -6.89 34.73
C ASP A 44 -3.22 -5.86 33.99
N THR A 45 -4.48 -6.17 33.69
CA THR A 45 -5.42 -5.26 33.03
C THR A 45 -6.56 -4.90 33.99
N TYR A 46 -6.80 -3.61 34.15
CA TYR A 46 -7.87 -3.04 34.97
C TYR A 46 -8.82 -2.23 34.09
N ILE A 47 -10.12 -2.53 34.15
CA ILE A 47 -11.15 -1.77 33.44
C ILE A 47 -11.91 -0.93 34.47
N VAL A 48 -11.94 0.39 34.25
CA VAL A 48 -12.55 1.36 35.17
C VAL A 48 -13.65 2.12 34.45
N ASP A 49 -14.80 2.31 35.10
CA ASP A 49 -15.84 3.20 34.57
C ASP A 49 -15.36 4.67 34.60
N LYS A 50 -15.39 5.35 33.46
CA LYS A 50 -14.89 6.73 33.33
C LYS A 50 -15.71 7.73 34.16
N LYS A 51 -17.01 7.47 34.37
CA LYS A 51 -17.91 8.37 35.10
C LYS A 51 -17.85 8.11 36.60
N THR A 52 -18.05 6.86 37.02
CA THR A 52 -18.14 6.50 38.45
C THR A 52 -16.77 6.25 39.10
N LEU A 53 -15.73 5.99 38.29
CA LEU A 53 -14.40 5.53 38.73
C LEU A 53 -14.41 4.17 39.44
N GLU A 54 -15.49 3.40 39.27
CA GLU A 54 -15.62 2.04 39.78
C GLU A 54 -14.80 1.07 38.93
N ILE A 55 -14.07 0.17 39.58
CA ILE A 55 -13.30 -0.89 38.91
C ILE A 55 -14.29 -1.97 38.48
N LYS A 56 -14.49 -2.12 37.17
CA LYS A 56 -15.44 -3.07 36.57
C LYS A 56 -14.86 -4.47 36.45
N ASP A 57 -13.58 -4.57 36.10
CA ASP A 57 -12.92 -5.85 35.84
C ASP A 57 -11.44 -5.77 36.18
N VAL A 58 -10.89 -6.89 36.65
CA VAL A 58 -9.49 -7.06 37.02
C VAL A 58 -9.00 -8.40 36.48
N LYS A 59 -8.08 -8.34 35.52
CA LYS A 59 -7.41 -9.51 34.96
C LYS A 59 -5.94 -9.50 35.37
N ILE A 60 -5.51 -10.55 36.05
CA ILE A 60 -4.13 -10.68 36.53
C ILE A 60 -3.31 -11.44 35.49
N GLY A 61 -2.26 -10.81 34.97
CA GLY A 61 -1.33 -11.42 34.02
C GLY A 61 -0.23 -12.22 34.72
N ASN A 62 0.38 -13.17 34.02
CA ASN A 62 1.59 -13.84 34.50
C ASN A 62 2.83 -12.98 34.20
N LYS A 63 3.45 -12.44 35.24
CA LYS A 63 4.57 -11.50 35.15
C LYS A 63 5.87 -12.20 35.50
N GLU A 64 6.37 -13.05 34.59
CA GLU A 64 7.53 -13.92 34.84
C GLU A 64 8.81 -13.13 35.19
N TYR A 65 8.98 -11.94 34.61
CA TYR A 65 10.16 -11.10 34.79
C TYR A 65 9.80 -9.61 34.73
N GLY A 66 10.60 -8.78 35.40
CA GLY A 66 10.55 -7.32 35.35
C GLY A 66 11.90 -6.72 34.99
N LEU A 67 11.90 -5.47 34.52
CA LEU A 67 13.14 -4.74 34.18
C LEU A 67 13.41 -3.68 35.24
N PHE A 68 14.57 -3.72 35.88
CA PHE A 68 14.95 -2.81 36.98
C PHE A 68 16.32 -2.20 36.72
N ARG A 69 16.67 -1.12 37.42
CA ARG A 69 18.03 -0.56 37.37
C ARG A 69 18.90 -1.14 38.48
N ASP A 70 20.11 -1.58 38.12
CA ASP A 70 21.13 -1.98 39.10
C ASP A 70 21.84 -0.75 39.73
N GLU A 71 22.71 -1.00 40.71
CA GLU A 71 23.49 0.06 41.39
C GLU A 71 24.45 0.82 40.44
N GLU A 72 24.81 0.21 39.30
CA GLU A 72 25.61 0.83 38.24
C GLU A 72 24.74 1.60 37.22
N GLY A 73 23.42 1.59 37.40
CA GLY A 73 22.46 2.32 36.59
C GLY A 73 22.05 1.65 35.28
N ARG A 74 22.41 0.38 35.05
CA ARG A 74 22.06 -0.43 33.88
C ARG A 74 20.69 -1.09 34.06
N ASN A 75 19.98 -1.32 32.95
CA ASN A 75 18.72 -2.07 32.96
C ASN A 75 19.01 -3.57 33.04
N VAL A 76 18.51 -4.22 34.08
CA VAL A 76 18.67 -5.65 34.34
C VAL A 76 17.31 -6.33 34.42
N LYS A 77 17.19 -7.49 33.77
CA LYS A 77 16.00 -8.33 33.78
C LYS A 77 16.05 -9.22 35.01
N ILE A 78 15.06 -9.10 35.89
CA ILE A 78 14.97 -9.86 37.15
C ILE A 78 13.74 -10.75 37.09
N GLU A 79 13.90 -12.04 37.41
CA GLU A 79 12.79 -12.96 37.54
C GLU A 79 11.93 -12.58 38.75
N ILE A 80 10.62 -12.45 38.56
CA ILE A 80 9.71 -12.13 39.66
C ILE A 80 9.51 -13.40 40.50
N PRO A 81 9.56 -13.35 41.85
CA PRO A 81 9.32 -14.53 42.67
C PRO A 81 7.97 -15.20 42.38
N GLU A 82 7.92 -16.54 42.44
CA GLU A 82 6.73 -17.34 42.07
C GLU A 82 5.46 -16.94 42.85
N ASN A 83 5.64 -16.52 44.10
CA ASN A 83 4.58 -16.00 44.97
C ASN A 83 4.13 -14.58 44.64
N GLU A 84 4.74 -13.91 43.66
CA GLU A 84 4.44 -12.55 43.21
C GLU A 84 4.08 -12.46 41.71
N LYS A 85 4.48 -13.43 40.88
CA LYS A 85 4.19 -13.49 39.43
C LYS A 85 2.69 -13.33 39.11
N ASN A 86 1.83 -13.89 39.97
CA ASN A 86 0.36 -13.87 39.85
C ASN A 86 -0.33 -12.95 40.88
N LYS A 87 0.42 -12.03 41.51
CA LYS A 87 -0.18 -11.00 42.36
C LYS A 87 -0.50 -9.76 41.54
N GLN A 88 -1.52 -9.04 42.00
CA GLN A 88 -1.92 -7.76 41.45
C GLN A 88 -0.84 -6.69 41.65
N VAL A 89 -0.44 -6.03 40.56
CA VAL A 89 0.60 -5.00 40.53
C VAL A 89 0.14 -3.71 41.18
N LEU A 90 -1.03 -3.19 40.83
CA LEU A 90 -1.53 -1.91 41.33
C LEU A 90 -2.57 -2.13 42.44
N ASN A 91 -2.51 -1.35 43.51
CA ASN A 91 -3.59 -1.35 44.50
C ASN A 91 -4.78 -0.49 44.01
N GLU A 92 -5.94 -0.64 44.65
CA GLU A 92 -7.17 0.07 44.28
C GLU A 92 -7.01 1.61 44.28
N LYS A 93 -6.28 2.16 45.25
CA LYS A 93 -6.02 3.61 45.32
C LYS A 93 -5.23 4.10 44.09
N GLN A 94 -4.21 3.34 43.68
CA GLN A 94 -3.38 3.63 42.50
C GLN A 94 -4.21 3.57 41.21
N ILE A 95 -5.06 2.56 41.06
CA ILE A 95 -5.95 2.40 39.89
C ILE A 95 -6.89 3.60 39.75
N ILE A 96 -7.55 3.99 40.86
CA ILE A 96 -8.46 5.14 40.87
C ILE A 96 -7.73 6.45 40.59
N GLU A 97 -6.52 6.63 41.11
CA GLU A 97 -5.71 7.83 40.87
C GLU A 97 -5.26 7.95 39.41
N LEU A 98 -4.81 6.85 38.80
CA LEU A 98 -4.48 6.78 37.38
C LEU A 98 -5.72 7.07 36.51
N ALA A 99 -6.88 6.51 36.84
CA ALA A 99 -8.13 6.79 36.13
C ALA A 99 -8.52 8.29 36.20
N LYS A 100 -8.34 8.93 37.37
CA LYS A 100 -8.53 10.39 37.52
C LYS A 100 -7.57 11.18 36.64
N LEU A 101 -6.31 10.77 36.55
CA LEU A 101 -5.30 11.40 35.69
C LEU A 101 -5.65 11.23 34.21
N ALA A 102 -6.01 10.02 33.77
CA ALA A 102 -6.43 9.75 32.39
C ALA A 102 -7.60 10.66 31.97
N ARG A 103 -8.62 10.79 32.83
CA ARG A 103 -9.76 11.71 32.60
C ARG A 103 -9.33 13.18 32.49
N LYS A 104 -8.39 13.61 33.34
CA LYS A 104 -7.87 14.98 33.31
C LYS A 104 -7.08 15.26 32.04
N ILE A 105 -6.30 14.29 31.57
CA ILE A 105 -5.47 14.38 30.36
C ILE A 105 -6.36 14.37 29.11
N GLU A 106 -7.34 13.47 29.02
CA GLU A 106 -8.34 13.48 27.94
C GLU A 106 -9.10 14.80 27.88
N LYS A 107 -9.55 15.32 29.03
CA LYS A 107 -10.24 16.62 29.10
C LYS A 107 -9.36 17.77 28.61
N HIS A 108 -8.05 17.71 28.87
CA HIS A 108 -7.11 18.73 28.41
C HIS A 108 -6.92 18.72 26.88
N TYR A 109 -6.82 17.52 26.29
CA TYR A 109 -6.58 17.37 24.85
C TYR A 109 -7.86 17.30 23.99
N GLY A 110 -9.04 17.17 24.62
CA GLY A 110 -10.34 17.15 23.94
C GLY A 110 -10.64 15.88 23.13
N LYS A 111 -9.81 14.85 23.28
CA LYS A 111 -9.94 13.56 22.58
C LYS A 111 -9.28 12.44 23.38
N PRO A 112 -9.70 11.17 23.22
CA PRO A 112 -9.13 10.05 23.98
C PRO A 112 -7.62 9.90 23.82
N GLN A 113 -6.94 9.46 24.88
CA GLN A 113 -5.49 9.46 25.00
C GLN A 113 -4.94 8.08 25.39
N ASP A 114 -3.86 7.69 24.71
CA ASP A 114 -2.94 6.61 25.06
C ASP A 114 -1.81 7.23 25.88
N ILE A 115 -1.67 6.79 27.13
CA ILE A 115 -0.88 7.45 28.16
C ILE A 115 0.05 6.44 28.82
N GLU A 116 1.34 6.72 28.79
CA GLU A 116 2.33 5.90 29.50
C GLU A 116 2.61 6.50 30.88
N PHE A 117 2.70 5.64 31.90
CA PHE A 117 2.95 6.04 33.28
C PHE A 117 4.02 5.20 33.97
N ALA A 118 4.62 5.79 34.99
CA ALA A 118 5.67 5.20 35.81
C ALA A 118 5.44 5.56 37.28
N LEU A 119 5.58 4.60 38.20
CA LEU A 119 5.48 4.80 39.64
C LEU A 119 6.88 4.70 40.27
N GLU A 120 7.32 5.79 40.91
CA GLU A 120 8.56 5.87 41.69
C GLU A 120 8.21 6.30 43.12
N ASN A 121 8.45 5.41 44.10
CA ASN A 121 8.08 5.62 45.51
C ASN A 121 6.59 6.01 45.68
N ASP A 122 5.70 5.27 45.02
CA ASP A 122 4.24 5.51 44.95
C ASP A 122 3.81 6.84 44.30
N ASN A 123 4.74 7.67 43.82
CA ASN A 123 4.41 8.86 43.04
C ASN A 123 4.20 8.47 41.57
N ILE A 124 3.08 8.87 41.00
CA ILE A 124 2.74 8.64 39.60
C ILE A 124 3.38 9.74 38.73
N PHE A 125 4.12 9.31 37.71
CA PHE A 125 4.67 10.15 36.65
C PHE A 125 4.04 9.76 35.33
N ILE A 126 3.57 10.75 34.56
CA ILE A 126 3.17 10.56 33.17
C ILE A 126 4.39 10.78 32.29
N VAL A 127 4.78 9.78 31.51
CA VAL A 127 6.00 9.83 30.68
C VAL A 127 5.69 10.16 29.22
N GLN A 128 4.50 9.78 28.74
CA GLN A 128 4.01 10.10 27.39
C GLN A 128 2.49 10.20 27.38
N SER A 129 1.92 11.05 26.53
CA SER A 129 0.50 11.02 26.16
C SER A 129 0.37 11.33 24.68
N ARG A 130 -0.45 10.54 23.97
CA ARG A 130 -0.77 10.76 22.55
C ARG A 130 -2.23 10.43 22.28
N ALA A 131 -2.80 10.97 21.21
CA ALA A 131 -4.19 10.69 20.85
C ALA A 131 -4.37 9.22 20.43
N ILE A 132 -5.44 8.58 20.90
CA ILE A 132 -5.85 7.28 20.37
C ILE A 132 -6.47 7.51 19.00
N THR A 133 -5.81 7.02 17.95
CA THR A 133 -6.26 7.17 16.56
C THR A 133 -7.14 6.01 16.08
N THR A 134 -7.29 4.97 16.90
CA THR A 134 -8.04 3.74 16.58
C THR A 134 -9.51 3.76 17.04
N LEU A 135 -9.92 4.72 17.87
CA LEU A 135 -11.30 4.81 18.35
C LEU A 135 -12.20 5.41 17.27
N LYS A 136 -13.08 4.59 16.71
CA LYS A 136 -14.14 5.03 15.80
C LYS A 136 -15.22 5.78 16.58
N GLN A 137 -15.58 6.99 16.12
CA GLN A 137 -16.80 7.68 16.54
C GLN A 137 -17.96 7.16 15.70
N GLU A 138 -18.76 6.26 16.27
CA GLU A 138 -20.24 6.22 16.24
C GLU A 138 -20.71 4.85 16.75
N GLN A 139 -21.73 4.87 17.60
CA GLN A 139 -22.34 3.69 18.20
C GLN A 139 -23.21 2.96 17.17
N GLU A 140 -22.84 1.74 16.80
CA GLU A 140 -23.78 0.66 16.58
C GLU A 140 -23.28 -0.54 17.41
N GLU A 141 -24.18 -1.16 18.18
CA GLU A 141 -23.87 -2.40 18.89
C GLU A 141 -23.52 -3.49 17.86
N PHE A 142 -22.26 -3.92 17.84
CA PHE A 142 -21.83 -5.05 17.02
C PHE A 142 -21.74 -6.32 17.88
N GLU A 143 -22.40 -7.39 17.43
CA GLU A 143 -22.20 -8.73 17.96
C GLU A 143 -20.76 -9.21 17.66
N GLU A 144 -20.07 -9.69 18.69
CA GLU A 144 -18.76 -10.35 18.61
C GLU A 144 -18.80 -11.54 17.63
N VAL A 145 -17.93 -11.52 16.64
CA VAL A 145 -17.46 -12.75 15.99
C VAL A 145 -16.66 -13.54 17.02
N LYS A 146 -17.26 -14.60 17.56
CA LYS A 146 -16.69 -15.43 18.66
C LYS A 146 -15.48 -16.29 18.28
N GLU A 147 -15.02 -16.26 17.03
CA GLU A 147 -13.95 -17.15 16.55
C GLU A 147 -12.60 -16.46 16.50
N LYS A 148 -11.59 -17.07 17.12
CA LYS A 148 -10.19 -16.59 17.06
C LYS A 148 -9.61 -16.89 15.67
N PRO A 149 -8.84 -15.96 15.09
CA PRO A 149 -8.17 -16.21 13.81
C PRO A 149 -7.14 -17.33 13.95
N ILE A 150 -7.11 -18.22 12.96
CA ILE A 150 -6.18 -19.35 12.90
C ILE A 150 -4.81 -18.97 12.32
N LEU A 151 -4.76 -17.88 11.56
CA LEU A 151 -3.57 -17.32 10.94
C LEU A 151 -3.69 -15.80 10.87
N LYS A 152 -2.55 -15.11 10.92
CA LYS A 152 -2.44 -13.67 10.67
C LYS A 152 -1.32 -13.39 9.67
N GLY A 153 -1.46 -12.32 8.91
CA GLY A 153 -0.43 -11.83 8.00
C GLY A 153 -0.66 -10.37 7.66
N PHE A 154 0.07 -9.86 6.68
CA PHE A 154 -0.13 -8.50 6.18
C PHE A 154 -1.31 -8.46 5.23
N ALA A 155 -2.30 -7.63 5.55
CA ALA A 155 -3.36 -7.24 4.62
C ALA A 155 -2.73 -6.60 3.37
N ALA A 156 -2.73 -7.36 2.27
CA ALA A 156 -2.18 -6.92 0.99
C ALA A 156 -3.26 -6.29 0.11
N SER A 157 -4.37 -6.97 -0.10
CA SER A 157 -5.49 -6.45 -0.89
C SER A 157 -6.77 -6.58 -0.07
N HIS A 158 -7.48 -5.47 0.16
CA HIS A 158 -8.62 -5.45 1.05
C HIS A 158 -9.78 -6.29 0.52
N GLY A 159 -10.61 -6.73 1.46
CA GLY A 159 -11.87 -7.39 1.20
C GLY A 159 -12.01 -8.68 1.99
N ILE A 160 -13.21 -9.25 1.95
CA ILE A 160 -13.53 -10.46 2.69
C ILE A 160 -14.05 -11.54 1.75
N ALA A 161 -13.50 -12.72 1.85
CA ALA A 161 -13.90 -13.84 1.03
C ALA A 161 -13.84 -15.17 1.79
N CYS A 162 -14.80 -16.04 1.50
CA CYS A 162 -14.86 -17.40 2.04
C CYS A 162 -14.69 -18.39 0.89
N GLY A 163 -13.92 -19.45 1.10
CA GLY A 163 -13.69 -20.48 0.08
C GLY A 163 -12.89 -21.67 0.59
N TYR A 164 -12.74 -22.68 -0.26
CA TYR A 164 -11.98 -23.89 0.08
C TYR A 164 -10.50 -23.73 -0.23
N VAL A 165 -9.64 -24.07 0.73
CA VAL A 165 -8.19 -23.99 0.58
C VAL A 165 -7.70 -24.92 -0.53
N LYS A 166 -6.89 -24.37 -1.44
CA LYS A 166 -6.08 -25.11 -2.40
C LYS A 166 -4.61 -24.70 -2.22
N ILE A 167 -3.81 -25.61 -1.69
CA ILE A 167 -2.38 -25.44 -1.49
C ILE A 167 -1.67 -25.76 -2.81
N ILE A 168 -1.02 -24.75 -3.37
CA ILE A 168 -0.31 -24.86 -4.64
C ILE A 168 1.20 -24.83 -4.38
N ASN A 169 1.86 -25.96 -4.62
CA ASN A 169 3.31 -26.11 -4.43
C ASN A 169 4.11 -25.94 -5.73
N SER A 170 3.47 -26.16 -6.89
CA SER A 170 4.09 -26.04 -8.21
C SER A 170 3.10 -25.53 -9.26
N ILE A 171 3.64 -25.06 -10.39
CA ILE A 171 2.87 -24.47 -11.50
C ILE A 171 1.91 -25.51 -12.14
N ASP A 172 2.26 -26.79 -12.13
CA ASP A 172 1.42 -27.86 -12.69
C ASP A 172 0.09 -28.05 -11.93
N GLU A 173 0.00 -27.51 -10.71
CA GLU A 173 -1.15 -27.62 -9.84
C GLU A 173 -2.13 -26.44 -9.97
N LEU A 174 -1.83 -25.44 -10.80
CA LEU A 174 -2.67 -24.23 -10.94
C LEU A 174 -4.10 -24.51 -11.39
N ASN A 175 -4.32 -25.63 -12.09
CA ASN A 175 -5.65 -26.08 -12.52
C ASN A 175 -6.52 -26.57 -11.36
N LYS A 176 -5.97 -26.75 -10.15
CA LYS A 176 -6.74 -27.11 -8.94
C LYS A 176 -7.59 -25.97 -8.41
N VAL A 177 -7.26 -24.72 -8.75
CA VAL A 177 -7.93 -23.51 -8.23
C VAL A 177 -9.11 -23.16 -9.11
N GLY A 178 -10.31 -23.21 -8.53
CA GLY A 178 -11.57 -22.76 -9.14
C GLY A 178 -12.16 -21.53 -8.47
N ASP A 179 -13.34 -21.12 -8.97
CA ASP A 179 -14.01 -19.84 -8.65
C ASP A 179 -14.48 -19.68 -7.19
N GLU A 180 -14.45 -20.77 -6.41
CA GLU A 180 -14.90 -20.83 -5.01
C GLU A 180 -13.73 -21.17 -4.04
N ASP A 181 -12.50 -21.16 -4.54
CA ASP A 181 -11.32 -21.60 -3.80
C ASP A 181 -10.48 -20.43 -3.26
N VAL A 182 -9.78 -20.68 -2.15
CA VAL A 182 -8.74 -19.82 -1.59
C VAL A 182 -7.39 -20.39 -2.00
N LEU A 183 -6.63 -19.64 -2.82
CA LEU A 183 -5.30 -20.04 -3.25
C LEU A 183 -4.31 -19.82 -2.12
N VAL A 184 -3.68 -20.89 -1.65
CA VAL A 184 -2.64 -20.86 -0.61
C VAL A 184 -1.33 -21.31 -1.21
N THR A 185 -0.28 -20.52 -1.10
CA THR A 185 1.04 -20.89 -1.62
C THR A 185 2.17 -20.25 -0.83
N ARG A 186 3.41 -20.66 -1.07
CA ARG A 186 4.56 -20.04 -0.42
C ARG A 186 4.79 -18.61 -0.92
N MET A 187 4.81 -18.44 -2.24
CA MET A 187 4.96 -17.17 -2.94
C MET A 187 4.33 -17.28 -4.33
N THR A 188 3.77 -16.20 -4.88
CA THR A 188 3.23 -16.21 -6.25
C THR A 188 4.26 -15.77 -7.28
N THR A 189 4.11 -16.26 -8.51
CA THR A 189 4.89 -15.86 -9.70
C THR A 189 3.96 -15.37 -10.82
N PRO A 190 4.46 -14.66 -11.85
CA PRO A 190 3.64 -14.18 -12.96
C PRO A 190 2.82 -15.28 -13.67
N ASP A 191 3.34 -16.50 -13.75
CA ASP A 191 2.63 -17.65 -14.36
C ASP A 191 1.34 -18.04 -13.60
N MET A 192 1.22 -17.62 -12.34
CA MET A 192 0.07 -17.94 -11.49
C MET A 192 -1.11 -16.98 -11.67
N VAL A 193 -0.95 -15.89 -12.43
CA VAL A 193 -2.00 -14.87 -12.65
C VAL A 193 -3.34 -15.49 -13.10
N PRO A 194 -3.41 -16.44 -14.05
CA PRO A 194 -4.68 -17.05 -14.44
C PRO A 194 -5.37 -17.81 -13.30
N ALA A 195 -4.61 -18.41 -12.38
CA ALA A 195 -5.18 -19.07 -11.20
C ALA A 195 -5.59 -18.08 -10.12
N MET A 196 -4.83 -16.99 -9.97
CA MET A 196 -5.19 -15.87 -9.10
C MET A 196 -6.52 -15.25 -9.52
N GLU A 197 -6.74 -15.04 -10.83
CA GLU A 197 -8.00 -14.51 -11.39
C GLU A 197 -9.23 -15.35 -11.00
N ARG A 198 -9.08 -16.66 -10.82
CA ARG A 198 -10.16 -17.56 -10.40
C ARG A 198 -10.35 -17.62 -8.88
N ALA A 199 -9.35 -17.26 -8.09
CA ALA A 199 -9.43 -17.45 -6.64
C ALA A 199 -10.37 -16.44 -5.97
N ARG A 200 -11.11 -16.89 -4.95
CA ARG A 200 -11.90 -16.02 -4.04
C ARG A 200 -11.00 -15.15 -3.17
N ALA A 201 -9.87 -15.69 -2.75
CA ALA A 201 -8.86 -15.02 -1.94
C ALA A 201 -7.50 -15.67 -2.12
N ILE A 202 -6.44 -14.95 -1.76
CA ILE A 202 -5.05 -15.41 -1.88
C ILE A 202 -4.34 -15.26 -0.55
N VAL A 203 -3.69 -16.33 -0.07
CA VAL A 203 -2.89 -16.32 1.16
C VAL A 203 -1.49 -16.83 0.86
N THR A 204 -0.45 -16.06 1.22
CA THR A 204 0.95 -16.49 1.04
C THR A 204 1.73 -16.58 2.34
N ASP A 205 2.67 -17.52 2.40
CA ASP A 205 3.64 -17.62 3.51
C ASP A 205 4.61 -16.45 3.49
N GLU A 206 5.13 -16.11 2.31
CA GLU A 206 6.17 -15.11 2.12
C GLU A 206 5.65 -13.88 1.36
N GLY A 207 6.38 -12.79 1.47
CA GLY A 207 6.11 -11.54 0.78
C GLY A 207 5.54 -10.45 1.68
N GLY A 208 5.97 -9.22 1.44
CA GLY A 208 5.41 -8.02 2.07
C GLY A 208 4.27 -7.41 1.26
N ILE A 209 3.69 -6.31 1.76
CA ILE A 209 2.58 -5.59 1.12
C ILE A 209 2.85 -5.10 -0.32
N THR A 210 4.09 -5.18 -0.82
CA THR A 210 4.48 -4.81 -2.19
C THR A 210 4.93 -5.99 -3.04
N CYS A 211 4.79 -7.23 -2.57
CA CYS A 211 5.18 -8.42 -3.34
C CYS A 211 4.26 -8.67 -4.54
N HIS A 212 4.64 -9.59 -5.42
CA HIS A 212 3.86 -9.95 -6.61
C HIS A 212 2.39 -10.29 -6.27
N ALA A 213 2.17 -11.14 -5.25
CA ALA A 213 0.82 -11.48 -4.77
C ALA A 213 0.02 -10.23 -4.39
N ALA A 214 0.63 -9.31 -3.65
CA ALA A 214 -0.03 -8.11 -3.18
C ALA A 214 -0.38 -7.13 -4.30
N ILE A 215 0.52 -6.94 -5.27
CA ILE A 215 0.29 -6.04 -6.42
C ILE A 215 -0.85 -6.58 -7.29
N VAL A 216 -0.72 -7.82 -7.76
CA VAL A 216 -1.69 -8.42 -8.68
C VAL A 216 -3.05 -8.59 -8.01
N SER A 217 -3.11 -8.97 -6.73
CA SER A 217 -4.39 -9.13 -6.03
C SER A 217 -5.13 -7.80 -5.83
N ARG A 218 -4.41 -6.70 -5.55
CA ARG A 218 -4.99 -5.35 -5.48
C ARG A 218 -5.55 -4.91 -6.81
N GLU A 219 -4.80 -5.18 -7.88
CA GLU A 219 -5.24 -4.87 -9.23
C GLU A 219 -6.51 -5.68 -9.54
N LEU A 220 -6.50 -7.00 -9.35
CA LEU A 220 -7.68 -7.85 -9.53
C LEU A 220 -8.86 -7.54 -8.57
N GLY A 221 -8.61 -6.82 -7.48
CA GLY A 221 -9.58 -6.58 -6.42
C GLY A 221 -10.00 -7.87 -5.72
N ILE A 222 -9.04 -8.78 -5.53
CA ILE A 222 -9.19 -10.06 -4.82
C ILE A 222 -8.59 -9.90 -3.42
N PRO A 223 -9.30 -10.30 -2.35
CA PRO A 223 -8.77 -10.30 -0.99
C PRO A 223 -7.44 -11.06 -0.89
N CYS A 224 -6.41 -10.43 -0.33
CA CYS A 224 -5.09 -11.04 -0.24
C CYS A 224 -4.39 -10.74 1.09
N ILE A 225 -3.87 -11.80 1.71
CA ILE A 225 -3.00 -11.74 2.88
C ILE A 225 -1.65 -12.34 2.51
N VAL A 226 -0.57 -11.63 2.82
CA VAL A 226 0.80 -12.07 2.51
C VAL A 226 1.66 -12.11 3.76
N GLY A 227 2.75 -12.87 3.73
CA GLY A 227 3.70 -12.90 4.83
C GLY A 227 3.16 -13.56 6.10
N THR A 228 2.29 -14.56 5.96
CA THR A 228 1.77 -15.34 7.11
C THR A 228 2.82 -16.21 7.78
N GLY A 229 3.94 -16.49 7.09
CA GLY A 229 5.06 -17.31 7.53
C GLY A 229 4.81 -18.82 7.48
N ASN A 230 3.57 -19.28 7.64
CA ASN A 230 3.27 -20.72 7.77
C ASN A 230 1.84 -21.13 7.34
N ALA A 231 1.13 -20.35 6.52
CA ALA A 231 -0.17 -20.74 5.98
C ALA A 231 -0.18 -22.10 5.28
N THR A 232 0.83 -22.42 4.46
CA THR A 232 0.94 -23.72 3.77
C THR A 232 1.07 -24.92 4.72
N LYS A 233 1.46 -24.67 5.98
CA LYS A 233 1.62 -25.70 7.01
C LYS A 233 0.42 -25.81 7.95
N ILE A 234 -0.23 -24.67 8.23
CA ILE A 234 -1.37 -24.61 9.16
C ILE A 234 -2.67 -25.00 8.45
N LEU A 235 -2.87 -24.52 7.22
CA LEU A 235 -4.07 -24.82 6.44
C LEU A 235 -3.98 -26.20 5.80
N LYS A 236 -5.13 -26.80 5.51
CA LYS A 236 -5.24 -28.11 4.84
C LYS A 236 -6.00 -27.97 3.53
N ASP A 237 -5.59 -28.74 2.53
CA ASP A 237 -6.33 -28.84 1.26
C ASP A 237 -7.80 -29.21 1.51
N GLY A 238 -8.71 -28.46 0.88
CA GLY A 238 -10.16 -28.61 1.03
C GLY A 238 -10.73 -28.05 2.33
N GLN A 239 -9.91 -27.45 3.20
CA GLN A 239 -10.41 -26.77 4.39
C GLN A 239 -11.19 -25.52 3.99
N LEU A 240 -12.41 -25.36 4.49
CA LEU A 240 -13.16 -24.11 4.33
C LEU A 240 -12.55 -23.04 5.26
N VAL A 241 -12.26 -21.87 4.71
CA VAL A 241 -11.74 -20.72 5.48
C VAL A 241 -12.41 -19.43 5.05
N THR A 242 -12.41 -18.46 5.97
CA THR A 242 -12.76 -17.06 5.70
C THR A 242 -11.52 -16.22 5.80
N VAL A 243 -11.21 -15.47 4.75
CA VAL A 243 -10.07 -14.57 4.65
C VAL A 243 -10.59 -13.15 4.85
N ASP A 244 -10.22 -12.55 5.97
CA ASP A 244 -10.41 -11.12 6.25
C ASP A 244 -9.12 -10.38 5.91
N ALA A 245 -9.02 -9.93 4.66
CA ALA A 245 -7.88 -9.17 4.21
C ALA A 245 -7.98 -7.68 4.56
N VAL A 246 -9.00 -7.27 5.34
CA VAL A 246 -9.05 -5.93 5.96
C VAL A 246 -8.19 -5.92 7.21
N HIS A 247 -8.34 -6.93 8.06
CA HIS A 247 -7.58 -7.06 9.32
C HIS A 247 -6.33 -7.94 9.19
N GLY A 248 -6.16 -8.61 8.05
CA GLY A 248 -5.02 -9.51 7.84
C GLY A 248 -5.18 -10.83 8.61
N GLU A 249 -6.41 -11.30 8.75
CA GLU A 249 -6.77 -12.45 9.57
C GLU A 249 -7.45 -13.54 8.74
N VAL A 250 -7.14 -14.81 9.04
CA VAL A 250 -7.81 -15.97 8.44
C VAL A 250 -8.52 -16.74 9.52
N PHE A 251 -9.77 -17.10 9.29
CA PHE A 251 -10.62 -17.86 10.20
C PHE A 251 -10.94 -19.23 9.60
N SER A 252 -11.15 -20.22 10.47
CA SER A 252 -11.60 -21.54 10.05
C SER A 252 -13.09 -21.51 9.76
N GLY A 253 -13.54 -22.16 8.69
CA GLY A 253 -14.95 -22.21 8.33
C GLY A 253 -15.47 -20.90 7.74
N ARG A 254 -16.80 -20.80 7.70
CA ARG A 254 -17.51 -19.62 7.18
C ARG A 254 -17.85 -18.70 8.33
N VAL A 255 -17.23 -17.52 8.33
CA VAL A 255 -17.46 -16.47 9.31
C VAL A 255 -18.15 -15.31 8.61
N GLU A 256 -19.28 -14.86 9.14
CA GLU A 256 -19.90 -13.62 8.68
C GLU A 256 -19.14 -12.44 9.29
N ILE A 257 -18.35 -11.79 8.45
CA ILE A 257 -17.67 -10.55 8.79
C ILE A 257 -18.39 -9.44 8.03
N LYS A 258 -19.02 -8.51 8.75
CA LYS A 258 -19.65 -7.34 8.14
C LYS A 258 -18.54 -6.45 7.60
N GLU A 259 -18.44 -6.33 6.27
CA GLU A 259 -17.63 -5.27 5.66
C GLU A 259 -18.22 -3.93 6.06
N GLU A 260 -17.50 -3.19 6.92
CA GLU A 260 -17.74 -1.75 7.07
C GLU A 260 -17.31 -1.06 5.77
N HIS A 261 -18.22 -0.93 4.81
CA HIS A 261 -18.04 0.06 3.77
C HIS A 261 -18.19 1.44 4.42
N GLU A 262 -17.08 2.10 4.72
CA GLU A 262 -17.09 3.53 5.05
C GLU A 262 -17.84 4.26 3.93
N LYS A 263 -19.01 4.83 4.25
CA LYS A 263 -19.80 5.61 3.29
C LYS A 263 -19.09 6.94 3.05
N TYR A 264 -18.21 6.97 2.07
CA TYR A 264 -17.58 8.20 1.60
C TYR A 264 -18.59 9.09 0.88
N ARG A 265 -18.44 10.41 1.08
CA ARG A 265 -19.29 11.39 0.40
C ARG A 265 -18.90 11.48 -1.08
N ASP A 266 -19.90 11.58 -1.96
CA ASP A 266 -19.68 11.93 -3.37
C ASP A 266 -19.30 13.43 -3.45
N VAL A 267 -18.01 13.72 -3.32
CA VAL A 267 -17.45 15.08 -3.29
C VAL A 267 -16.69 15.39 -4.58
N LYS A 268 -16.75 16.64 -5.03
CA LYS A 268 -15.93 17.12 -6.14
C LYS A 268 -14.65 17.74 -5.61
N THR A 269 -13.53 17.42 -6.25
CA THR A 269 -12.19 17.92 -5.93
C THR A 269 -11.60 18.66 -7.13
N LYS A 270 -10.70 19.61 -6.88
CA LYS A 270 -9.93 20.29 -7.94
C LYS A 270 -8.80 19.41 -8.46
N THR A 271 -8.07 18.74 -7.56
CA THR A 271 -7.13 17.68 -7.88
C THR A 271 -7.92 16.45 -8.34
N LYS A 272 -7.62 15.98 -9.55
CA LYS A 272 -8.30 14.82 -10.16
C LYS A 272 -7.83 13.52 -9.49
N ILE A 273 -8.76 12.61 -9.21
CA ILE A 273 -8.46 11.27 -8.68
C ILE A 273 -8.57 10.28 -9.82
N LYS A 274 -7.42 9.81 -10.31
CA LYS A 274 -7.33 8.79 -11.37
C LYS A 274 -7.11 7.42 -10.73
N VAL A 275 -7.17 6.35 -11.52
CA VAL A 275 -6.83 4.99 -11.08
C VAL A 275 -5.61 4.44 -11.81
N ILE A 276 -4.94 3.49 -11.16
CA ILE A 276 -4.02 2.56 -11.79
C ILE A 276 -4.86 1.36 -12.24
N LEU A 277 -4.78 1.00 -13.53
CA LEU A 277 -5.61 -0.05 -14.11
C LEU A 277 -4.85 -0.76 -15.22
N ASP A 278 -4.32 -1.93 -14.87
CA ASP A 278 -3.46 -2.72 -15.75
C ASP A 278 -4.20 -3.92 -16.36
N LEU A 279 -5.36 -4.28 -15.78
CA LEU A 279 -6.18 -5.42 -16.17
C LEU A 279 -7.46 -4.95 -16.86
N PRO A 280 -7.65 -5.26 -18.16
CA PRO A 280 -8.84 -4.83 -18.89
C PRO A 280 -10.16 -5.39 -18.35
N GLU A 281 -10.14 -6.60 -17.79
CA GLU A 281 -11.34 -7.35 -17.38
C GLU A 281 -12.10 -6.71 -16.21
N ILE A 282 -11.39 -5.95 -15.37
CA ILE A 282 -11.94 -5.30 -14.19
C ILE A 282 -12.30 -3.82 -14.43
N ALA A 283 -12.07 -3.29 -15.63
CA ALA A 283 -12.29 -1.89 -15.96
C ALA A 283 -13.73 -1.44 -15.65
N GLU A 284 -14.73 -2.26 -16.01
CA GLU A 284 -16.14 -1.97 -15.73
C GLU A 284 -16.49 -1.97 -14.24
N LYS A 285 -15.83 -2.82 -13.44
CA LYS A 285 -16.00 -2.82 -11.98
C LYS A 285 -15.47 -1.52 -11.39
N ILE A 286 -14.28 -1.12 -11.81
CA ILE A 286 -13.56 0.04 -11.27
C ILE A 286 -14.22 1.36 -11.69
N SER A 287 -14.82 1.43 -12.87
CA SER A 287 -15.51 2.65 -13.33
C SER A 287 -16.67 3.07 -12.42
N LYS A 288 -17.25 2.13 -11.66
CA LYS A 288 -18.31 2.38 -10.66
C LYS A 288 -17.85 3.26 -9.50
N GLU A 289 -16.56 3.25 -9.17
CA GLU A 289 -15.94 4.16 -8.18
C GLU A 289 -15.78 5.60 -8.71
N LYS A 290 -16.23 5.87 -9.93
CA LYS A 290 -16.20 7.19 -10.60
C LYS A 290 -14.82 7.88 -10.55
N PRO A 291 -13.72 7.20 -10.91
CA PRO A 291 -12.43 7.88 -11.09
C PRO A 291 -12.49 8.91 -12.24
N ASP A 292 -11.62 9.92 -12.18
CA ASP A 292 -11.51 11.02 -13.15
C ASP A 292 -10.69 10.62 -14.40
N GLY A 293 -10.20 9.38 -14.45
CA GLY A 293 -9.45 8.79 -15.57
C GLY A 293 -8.56 7.64 -15.11
N VAL A 294 -7.75 7.12 -16.03
CA VAL A 294 -6.71 6.12 -15.74
C VAL A 294 -5.35 6.81 -15.92
N GLY A 295 -4.62 6.98 -14.82
CA GLY A 295 -3.33 7.68 -14.86
C GLY A 295 -2.14 6.76 -15.06
N LEU A 296 -2.36 5.44 -15.07
CA LEU A 296 -1.35 4.45 -15.43
C LEU A 296 -2.05 3.17 -15.94
N VAL A 297 -1.76 2.81 -17.19
CA VAL A 297 -1.94 1.46 -17.75
C VAL A 297 -0.56 0.91 -18.05
N ARG A 298 -0.20 -0.20 -17.42
CA ARG A 298 1.02 -0.96 -17.66
C ARG A 298 0.82 -1.97 -18.78
N LEU A 299 1.71 -1.97 -19.78
CA LEU A 299 1.67 -2.96 -20.87
C LEU A 299 2.16 -4.34 -20.42
N GLU A 300 2.89 -4.42 -19.33
CA GLU A 300 3.52 -5.63 -18.79
C GLU A 300 2.53 -6.79 -18.67
N ILE A 301 1.34 -6.54 -18.11
CA ILE A 301 0.32 -7.58 -17.91
C ILE A 301 -0.25 -8.04 -19.25
N ILE A 302 -0.50 -7.12 -20.19
CA ILE A 302 -1.00 -7.47 -21.53
C ILE A 302 0.03 -8.33 -22.28
N ILE A 303 1.31 -7.96 -22.19
CA ILE A 303 2.43 -8.71 -22.80
C ILE A 303 2.56 -10.09 -22.15
N ALA A 304 2.50 -10.16 -20.81
CA ALA A 304 2.59 -11.40 -20.07
C ALA A 304 1.43 -12.36 -20.39
N LYS A 305 0.20 -11.86 -20.56
CA LYS A 305 -0.97 -12.65 -21.01
C LYS A 305 -0.75 -13.26 -22.41
N GLY A 306 0.03 -12.60 -23.28
CA GLY A 306 0.45 -13.16 -24.56
C GLY A 306 1.43 -14.33 -24.45
N GLY A 307 2.17 -14.42 -23.33
CA GLY A 307 3.11 -15.51 -23.02
C GLY A 307 4.36 -15.57 -23.91
N VAL A 308 4.54 -14.61 -24.82
CA VAL A 308 5.61 -14.60 -25.83
C VAL A 308 6.36 -13.28 -25.76
N HIS A 309 7.69 -13.36 -25.77
CA HIS A 309 8.57 -12.21 -25.76
C HIS A 309 8.32 -11.31 -26.99
N PRO A 310 8.16 -9.98 -26.87
CA PRO A 310 7.88 -9.09 -28.01
C PRO A 310 8.89 -9.23 -29.17
N LYS A 311 10.19 -9.36 -28.84
CA LYS A 311 11.23 -9.63 -29.84
C LYS A 311 11.02 -10.95 -30.61
N GLN A 312 10.40 -11.96 -30.00
CA GLN A 312 10.11 -13.22 -30.67
C GLN A 312 9.03 -13.04 -31.74
N TYR A 313 7.96 -12.30 -31.46
CA TYR A 313 6.98 -11.92 -32.48
C TYR A 313 7.65 -11.24 -33.68
N ILE A 314 8.58 -10.33 -33.42
CA ILE A 314 9.30 -9.60 -34.47
C ILE A 314 10.20 -10.54 -35.28
N ARG A 315 10.98 -11.42 -34.62
CA ARG A 315 11.84 -12.42 -35.31
C ARG A 315 11.04 -13.37 -36.20
N GLU A 316 9.83 -13.73 -35.80
CA GLU A 316 8.92 -14.60 -36.55
C GLU A 316 8.12 -13.86 -37.63
N GLY A 317 8.28 -12.53 -37.78
CA GLY A 317 7.47 -11.73 -38.71
C GLY A 317 6.01 -11.55 -38.27
N ARG A 318 5.70 -11.83 -37.00
CA ARG A 318 4.37 -11.80 -36.38
C ARG A 318 4.12 -10.52 -35.57
N GLN A 319 4.72 -9.41 -36.00
CA GLN A 319 4.54 -8.11 -35.36
C GLN A 319 3.07 -7.66 -35.28
N GLU A 320 2.24 -8.03 -36.26
CA GLU A 320 0.81 -7.73 -36.28
C GLU A 320 0.03 -8.42 -35.15
N ASP A 321 0.43 -9.64 -34.77
CA ASP A 321 -0.15 -10.35 -33.62
C ASP A 321 0.14 -9.60 -32.32
N TYR A 322 1.37 -9.07 -32.18
CA TYR A 322 1.77 -8.28 -31.02
C TYR A 322 1.02 -6.94 -30.95
N ILE A 323 0.91 -6.23 -32.07
CA ILE A 323 0.12 -4.99 -32.17
C ILE A 323 -1.34 -5.26 -31.79
N THR A 324 -1.94 -6.31 -32.34
CA THR A 324 -3.33 -6.70 -32.06
C THR A 324 -3.54 -7.06 -30.58
N LEU A 325 -2.59 -7.76 -29.96
CA LEU A 325 -2.61 -8.08 -28.53
C LEU A 325 -2.67 -6.79 -27.68
N LEU A 326 -1.77 -5.83 -27.95
CA LEU A 326 -1.74 -4.54 -27.26
C LEU A 326 -3.03 -3.75 -27.48
N MET A 327 -3.49 -3.65 -28.74
CA MET A 327 -4.72 -2.95 -29.08
C MET A 327 -5.92 -3.52 -28.32
N ASN A 328 -6.06 -4.85 -28.27
CA ASN A 328 -7.18 -5.49 -27.58
C ASN A 328 -7.17 -5.22 -26.06
N GLY A 329 -6.00 -5.22 -25.43
CA GLY A 329 -5.87 -4.89 -24.02
C GLY A 329 -6.21 -3.42 -23.72
N ILE A 330 -5.59 -2.50 -24.47
CA ILE A 330 -5.76 -1.05 -24.26
C ILE A 330 -7.20 -0.62 -24.61
N ARG A 331 -7.76 -1.11 -25.72
CA ARG A 331 -9.11 -0.73 -26.20
C ARG A 331 -10.19 -0.96 -25.15
N LYS A 332 -10.17 -2.12 -24.49
CA LYS A 332 -11.13 -2.47 -23.44
C LYS A 332 -11.13 -1.46 -22.29
N ILE A 333 -9.94 -1.01 -21.86
CA ILE A 333 -9.81 0.02 -20.83
C ILE A 333 -10.26 1.38 -21.38
N ALA A 334 -9.82 1.75 -22.59
CA ALA A 334 -10.12 3.04 -23.20
C ALA A 334 -11.63 3.26 -23.44
N GLU A 335 -12.36 2.22 -23.86
CA GLU A 335 -13.80 2.29 -24.10
C GLU A 335 -14.59 2.55 -22.81
N VAL A 336 -14.26 1.86 -21.71
CA VAL A 336 -14.91 2.08 -20.41
C VAL A 336 -14.68 3.49 -19.88
N PHE A 337 -13.53 4.09 -20.19
CA PHE A 337 -13.12 5.41 -19.73
C PHE A 337 -13.25 6.49 -20.82
N LYS A 338 -14.13 6.29 -21.80
CA LYS A 338 -14.35 7.25 -22.90
C LYS A 338 -14.62 8.66 -22.37
N GLY A 339 -13.91 9.64 -22.94
CA GLY A 339 -13.97 11.05 -22.51
C GLY A 339 -13.16 11.38 -21.24
N LYS A 340 -12.47 10.40 -20.64
CA LYS A 340 -11.51 10.59 -19.55
C LYS A 340 -10.12 10.14 -20.00
N PRO A 341 -9.04 10.78 -19.53
CA PRO A 341 -7.68 10.42 -19.94
C PRO A 341 -7.34 8.98 -19.53
N VAL A 342 -6.67 8.26 -20.44
CA VAL A 342 -6.12 6.91 -20.21
C VAL A 342 -4.64 6.94 -20.60
N TRP A 343 -3.74 7.03 -19.62
CA TRP A 343 -2.31 7.13 -19.89
C TRP A 343 -1.64 5.76 -19.89
N VAL A 344 -1.18 5.34 -21.06
CA VAL A 344 -0.47 4.08 -21.29
C VAL A 344 1.02 4.32 -21.16
N ARG A 345 1.66 3.56 -20.27
CA ARG A 345 3.12 3.53 -20.15
C ARG A 345 3.67 2.52 -21.14
N THR A 346 4.63 2.91 -21.99
CA THR A 346 5.34 1.93 -22.84
C THR A 346 6.01 0.86 -21.98
N SER A 347 6.34 -0.29 -22.54
CA SER A 347 6.86 -1.41 -21.76
C SER A 347 8.13 -1.04 -20.97
N ASP A 348 8.16 -1.49 -19.72
CA ASP A 348 9.24 -1.32 -18.74
C ASP A 348 9.63 -2.66 -18.11
N ILE A 349 9.37 -3.77 -18.83
CA ILE A 349 9.68 -5.12 -18.39
C ILE A 349 11.20 -5.25 -18.24
N ARG A 350 11.64 -5.77 -17.08
CA ARG A 350 13.06 -6.03 -16.80
C ARG A 350 13.53 -7.36 -17.39
N THR A 351 14.84 -7.54 -17.54
CA THR A 351 15.42 -8.75 -18.15
C THR A 351 15.12 -10.02 -17.37
N ASP A 352 14.98 -9.94 -16.04
CA ASP A 352 14.54 -11.05 -15.18
C ASP A 352 13.07 -11.43 -15.40
N GLU A 353 12.22 -10.45 -15.69
CA GLU A 353 10.80 -10.68 -15.98
C GLU A 353 10.60 -11.26 -17.39
N TYR A 354 11.32 -10.71 -18.39
CA TYR A 354 11.28 -11.21 -19.77
C TYR A 354 11.70 -12.68 -19.89
N ARG A 355 12.66 -13.14 -19.06
CA ARG A 355 13.14 -14.53 -19.06
C ARG A 355 12.05 -15.57 -18.77
N ASN A 356 10.90 -15.15 -18.23
CA ASN A 356 9.76 -16.05 -18.01
C ASN A 356 8.86 -16.20 -19.25
N LEU A 357 9.09 -15.43 -20.32
CA LEU A 357 8.32 -15.52 -21.56
C LEU A 357 8.96 -16.48 -22.57
N LYS A 358 8.14 -17.07 -23.44
CA LYS A 358 8.62 -17.87 -24.56
C LYS A 358 9.43 -17.00 -25.55
N GLY A 359 10.60 -17.48 -25.99
CA GLY A 359 11.47 -16.74 -26.92
C GLY A 359 12.48 -15.80 -26.25
N ALA A 360 12.66 -15.93 -24.93
CA ALA A 360 13.55 -15.11 -24.11
C ALA A 360 14.97 -15.70 -23.94
N GLU A 361 15.39 -16.63 -24.79
CA GLU A 361 16.68 -17.34 -24.66
C GLU A 361 17.90 -16.40 -24.80
N GLN A 362 17.71 -15.24 -25.44
CA GLN A 362 18.74 -14.23 -25.63
C GLN A 362 18.75 -13.16 -24.52
N GLU A 363 17.86 -13.25 -23.53
CA GLU A 363 17.80 -12.26 -22.45
C GLU A 363 19.03 -12.36 -21.54
N PRO A 364 19.81 -11.28 -21.39
CA PRO A 364 21.02 -11.30 -20.59
C PRO A 364 20.69 -11.48 -19.11
N LYS A 365 21.62 -12.11 -18.38
CA LYS A 365 21.60 -12.13 -16.91
C LYS A 365 22.27 -10.88 -16.36
N GLU A 366 21.47 -10.00 -15.78
CA GLU A 366 21.95 -8.79 -15.11
C GLU A 366 22.10 -9.02 -13.61
N ALA A 367 23.15 -8.43 -13.01
CA ALA A 367 23.36 -8.48 -11.56
C ALA A 367 22.29 -7.69 -10.79
N ASN A 368 21.82 -6.56 -11.36
CA ASN A 368 20.80 -5.70 -10.77
C ASN A 368 19.79 -5.30 -11.85
N PRO A 369 18.78 -6.14 -12.14
CA PRO A 369 17.81 -5.85 -13.19
C PRO A 369 17.06 -4.52 -13.00
N MET A 370 16.81 -4.10 -11.74
CA MET A 370 16.18 -2.81 -11.40
C MET A 370 16.96 -1.58 -11.93
N LEU A 371 18.28 -1.70 -12.11
CA LEU A 371 19.12 -0.63 -12.64
C LEU A 371 19.49 -0.84 -14.12
N GLY A 372 18.97 -1.93 -14.70
CA GLY A 372 19.51 -2.57 -15.88
C GLY A 372 18.91 -2.08 -17.19
N TRP A 373 18.79 -3.02 -18.11
CA TRP A 373 18.37 -2.82 -19.49
C TRP A 373 16.85 -2.98 -19.65
N HIS A 374 16.12 -1.92 -19.26
CA HIS A 374 14.66 -1.83 -19.38
C HIS A 374 14.19 -0.39 -19.66
N GLY A 375 12.88 -0.19 -19.74
CA GLY A 375 12.23 1.10 -19.99
C GLY A 375 12.72 1.77 -21.28
N ILE A 376 12.85 3.10 -21.26
CA ILE A 376 13.30 3.85 -22.43
C ILE A 376 14.69 3.41 -22.95
N ARG A 377 15.56 2.89 -22.07
CA ARG A 377 16.91 2.46 -22.46
C ARG A 377 16.84 1.31 -23.45
N ARG A 378 16.03 0.30 -23.11
CA ARG A 378 15.77 -0.84 -23.98
C ARG A 378 14.94 -0.44 -25.19
N ALA A 379 13.89 0.36 -24.99
CA ALA A 379 13.00 0.78 -26.08
C ALA A 379 13.72 1.53 -27.22
N LEU A 380 14.80 2.26 -26.92
CA LEU A 380 15.62 2.94 -27.93
C LEU A 380 16.63 2.03 -28.65
N GLU A 381 16.99 0.90 -28.05
CA GLU A 381 17.87 -0.10 -28.66
C GLU A 381 17.05 -1.11 -29.48
N ASP A 382 15.98 -1.64 -28.88
CA ASP A 382 14.98 -2.48 -29.52
C ASP A 382 13.84 -1.66 -30.14
N LYS A 383 14.19 -0.75 -31.05
CA LYS A 383 13.25 0.21 -31.66
C LYS A 383 12.00 -0.43 -32.26
N GLU A 384 12.11 -1.63 -32.80
CA GLU A 384 10.97 -2.34 -33.42
C GLU A 384 9.89 -2.72 -32.40
N ILE A 385 10.25 -2.99 -31.13
CA ILE A 385 9.26 -3.21 -30.06
C ILE A 385 8.51 -1.90 -29.79
N LEU A 386 9.24 -0.78 -29.64
CA LEU A 386 8.65 0.53 -29.41
C LEU A 386 7.77 0.98 -30.58
N LYS A 387 8.17 0.70 -31.83
CA LYS A 387 7.34 0.95 -33.02
C LYS A 387 6.02 0.20 -32.96
N CYS A 388 6.03 -1.07 -32.55
CA CYS A 388 4.79 -1.84 -32.41
C CYS A 388 3.87 -1.26 -31.32
N GLU A 389 4.43 -0.83 -30.18
CA GLU A 389 3.67 -0.19 -29.11
C GLU A 389 3.05 1.14 -29.56
N PHE A 390 3.82 1.98 -30.26
CA PHE A 390 3.30 3.22 -30.84
C PHE A 390 2.28 2.97 -31.95
N GLU A 391 2.50 1.98 -32.81
CA GLU A 391 1.56 1.62 -33.87
C GLU A 391 0.22 1.13 -33.30
N ALA A 392 0.23 0.35 -32.21
CA ALA A 392 -0.99 -0.06 -31.52
C ALA A 392 -1.80 1.16 -31.02
N ILE A 393 -1.13 2.14 -30.39
CA ILE A 393 -1.80 3.34 -29.88
C ILE A 393 -2.25 4.25 -31.03
N LYS A 394 -1.45 4.39 -32.09
CA LYS A 394 -1.80 5.14 -33.30
C LYS A 394 -3.09 4.62 -33.92
N ARG A 395 -3.19 3.31 -34.15
CA ARG A 395 -4.39 2.70 -34.74
C ARG A 395 -5.62 2.86 -33.84
N LEU A 396 -5.45 2.83 -32.51
CA LEU A 396 -6.56 3.13 -31.59
C LEU A 396 -7.02 4.59 -31.68
N HIS A 397 -6.09 5.55 -31.86
CA HIS A 397 -6.47 6.94 -32.14
C HIS A 397 -7.23 7.07 -33.46
N GLU A 398 -6.81 6.36 -34.51
CA GLU A 398 -7.51 6.29 -35.80
C GLU A 398 -8.92 5.65 -35.68
N GLU A 399 -9.10 4.70 -34.75
CA GLU A 399 -10.41 4.14 -34.38
C GLU A 399 -11.28 5.10 -33.52
N GLY A 400 -10.75 6.25 -33.11
CA GLY A 400 -11.48 7.29 -32.36
C GLY A 400 -11.23 7.30 -30.84
N TYR A 401 -10.28 6.52 -30.33
CA TYR A 401 -9.88 6.51 -28.91
C TYR A 401 -8.89 7.65 -28.59
N SER A 402 -9.30 8.89 -28.83
CA SER A 402 -8.46 10.09 -28.67
C SER A 402 -8.06 10.42 -27.23
N ASN A 403 -8.66 9.73 -26.25
CA ASN A 403 -8.37 9.90 -24.83
C ASN A 403 -7.12 9.13 -24.34
N ILE A 404 -6.47 8.36 -25.22
CA ILE A 404 -5.27 7.58 -24.89
C ILE A 404 -4.03 8.49 -24.93
N GLY A 405 -3.31 8.58 -23.82
CA GLY A 405 -1.99 9.23 -23.74
C GLY A 405 -0.85 8.20 -23.66
N ILE A 406 0.38 8.67 -23.91
CA ILE A 406 1.61 7.86 -23.91
C ILE A 406 2.56 8.40 -22.84
N MET A 407 3.15 7.50 -22.06
CA MET A 407 4.15 7.83 -21.05
C MET A 407 5.40 6.97 -21.22
N LEU A 408 6.57 7.61 -21.31
CA LEU A 408 7.86 6.91 -21.35
C LEU A 408 8.42 6.67 -19.93
N PRO A 409 8.79 5.42 -19.57
CA PRO A 409 9.42 5.10 -18.31
C PRO A 409 10.95 5.30 -18.33
N PHE A 410 11.51 5.40 -17.14
CA PHE A 410 12.93 5.30 -16.79
C PHE A 410 13.88 6.28 -17.49
N VAL A 411 13.35 7.47 -17.80
CA VAL A 411 14.07 8.56 -18.47
C VAL A 411 15.16 9.12 -17.56
N ILE A 412 16.34 9.37 -18.12
CA ILE A 412 17.47 10.03 -17.43
C ILE A 412 18.08 11.16 -18.26
N ARG A 413 17.68 11.33 -19.54
CA ARG A 413 18.17 12.40 -20.43
C ARG A 413 17.07 12.90 -21.37
N ALA A 414 17.01 14.22 -21.60
CA ALA A 414 16.07 14.81 -22.57
C ALA A 414 16.21 14.26 -24.00
N ARG A 415 17.44 13.91 -24.42
CA ARG A 415 17.68 13.28 -25.73
C ARG A 415 16.97 11.93 -25.91
N GLU A 416 16.66 11.22 -24.82
CA GLU A 416 15.96 9.93 -24.88
C GLU A 416 14.50 10.15 -25.31
N VAL A 417 13.86 11.18 -24.77
CA VAL A 417 12.51 11.63 -25.17
C VAL A 417 12.50 12.04 -26.64
N ARG A 418 13.50 12.83 -27.08
CA ARG A 418 13.61 13.25 -28.48
C ARG A 418 13.72 12.08 -29.44
N LYS A 419 14.59 11.10 -29.13
CA LYS A 419 14.76 9.89 -29.95
C LYS A 419 13.48 9.05 -30.02
N ALA A 420 12.72 8.94 -28.93
CA ALA A 420 11.43 8.27 -28.97
C ALA A 420 10.44 8.99 -29.90
N LYS A 421 10.40 10.33 -29.86
CA LYS A 421 9.60 11.12 -30.81
C LYS A 421 10.04 10.94 -32.27
N GLU A 422 11.34 10.81 -32.52
CA GLU A 422 11.87 10.48 -33.85
C GLU A 422 11.38 9.10 -34.33
N ILE A 423 11.39 8.08 -33.46
CA ILE A 423 10.87 6.73 -33.78
C ILE A 423 9.37 6.77 -34.11
N ALA A 424 8.58 7.57 -33.38
CA ALA A 424 7.17 7.76 -33.71
C ALA A 424 6.97 8.40 -35.10
N LYS A 425 7.84 9.36 -35.48
CA LYS A 425 7.81 9.96 -36.81
C LYS A 425 8.14 8.95 -37.91
N GLU A 426 9.04 7.99 -37.67
CA GLU A 426 9.35 6.92 -38.64
C GLU A 426 8.11 6.10 -39.06
N ILE A 427 7.10 6.00 -38.19
CA ILE A 427 5.83 5.28 -38.46
C ILE A 427 4.66 6.23 -38.78
N ASN A 428 4.94 7.50 -39.10
CA ASN A 428 3.94 8.55 -39.35
C ASN A 428 2.96 8.76 -38.18
N PHE A 429 3.47 8.70 -36.95
CA PHE A 429 2.66 8.96 -35.76
C PHE A 429 2.94 10.35 -35.19
N ASN A 430 1.94 11.25 -35.29
CA ASN A 430 2.07 12.61 -34.77
C ASN A 430 1.77 12.67 -33.27
N LEU A 431 2.82 12.71 -32.45
CA LEU A 431 2.69 12.82 -30.99
C LEU A 431 2.26 14.20 -30.50
N GLU A 432 2.23 15.23 -31.35
CA GLU A 432 1.79 16.58 -30.96
C GLU A 432 0.28 16.62 -30.65
N ASP A 433 -0.50 15.77 -31.31
CA ASP A 433 -1.95 15.67 -31.12
C ASP A 433 -2.34 14.80 -29.90
N ILE A 434 -1.35 14.21 -29.23
CA ILE A 434 -1.54 13.21 -28.18
C ILE A 434 -1.03 13.73 -26.85
N ASP A 435 -1.65 13.30 -25.76
CA ASP A 435 -1.08 13.47 -24.43
C ASP A 435 0.18 12.62 -24.33
N PHE A 436 1.34 13.23 -24.60
CA PHE A 436 2.64 12.59 -24.53
C PHE A 436 3.42 13.11 -23.31
N GLY A 437 3.84 12.20 -22.44
CA GLY A 437 4.48 12.51 -21.17
C GLY A 437 5.62 11.55 -20.81
N VAL A 438 6.19 11.76 -19.63
CA VAL A 438 7.26 10.92 -19.08
C VAL A 438 6.98 10.56 -17.62
N MET A 439 7.44 9.39 -17.22
CA MET A 439 7.47 9.02 -15.82
C MET A 439 8.70 9.64 -15.15
N ILE A 440 8.50 10.29 -14.01
CA ILE A 440 9.55 10.87 -13.18
C ILE A 440 9.80 9.89 -12.04
N GLU A 441 10.76 9.01 -12.29
CA GLU A 441 11.08 7.89 -11.40
C GLU A 441 12.58 7.69 -11.19
N THR A 442 13.39 8.59 -11.76
CA THR A 442 14.83 8.64 -11.51
C THR A 442 15.19 10.01 -10.94
N PRO A 443 16.15 10.09 -10.00
CA PRO A 443 16.66 11.38 -9.51
C PRO A 443 17.15 12.28 -10.65
N ALA A 444 17.78 11.68 -11.68
CA ALA A 444 18.22 12.41 -12.86
C ALA A 444 17.06 13.16 -13.53
N ALA A 445 15.93 12.48 -13.80
CA ALA A 445 14.75 13.11 -14.40
C ALA A 445 14.19 14.27 -13.56
N CYS A 446 14.24 14.16 -12.22
CA CYS A 446 13.83 15.24 -11.34
C CYS A 446 14.68 16.50 -11.56
N TRP A 447 16.00 16.34 -11.66
CA TRP A 447 16.94 17.46 -11.79
C TRP A 447 17.02 18.05 -13.20
N ILE A 448 16.66 17.28 -14.24
CA ILE A 448 16.64 17.75 -15.64
C ILE A 448 15.22 18.08 -16.15
N ILE A 449 14.28 18.32 -15.25
CA ILE A 449 12.86 18.47 -15.58
C ILE A 449 12.60 19.67 -16.53
N GLU A 450 13.41 20.73 -16.47
CA GLU A 450 13.31 21.84 -17.43
C GLU A 450 13.72 21.42 -18.84
N GLU A 451 14.76 20.62 -19.00
CA GLU A 451 15.17 20.07 -20.28
C GLU A 451 14.11 19.11 -20.83
N LEU A 452 13.52 18.27 -19.98
CA LEU A 452 12.40 17.41 -20.36
C LEU A 452 11.17 18.22 -20.79
N ALA A 453 10.85 19.30 -20.07
CA ALA A 453 9.77 20.21 -20.43
C ALA A 453 9.97 20.85 -21.81
N ARG A 454 11.19 21.24 -22.16
CA ARG A 454 11.55 21.81 -23.47
C ARG A 454 11.38 20.83 -24.63
N GLU A 455 11.34 19.52 -24.38
CA GLU A 455 11.00 18.53 -25.43
C GLU A 455 9.50 18.51 -25.75
N GLY A 456 8.67 19.34 -25.12
CA GLY A 456 7.24 19.45 -25.42
C GLY A 456 6.44 18.24 -24.90
N ILE A 457 6.68 17.87 -23.65
CA ILE A 457 5.82 16.90 -22.92
C ILE A 457 4.60 17.64 -22.35
N LYS A 458 3.44 16.98 -22.33
CA LYS A 458 2.19 17.57 -21.81
C LYS A 458 1.92 17.22 -20.35
N PHE A 459 2.46 16.09 -19.88
CA PHE A 459 2.35 15.68 -18.49
C PHE A 459 3.58 14.93 -17.99
N VAL A 460 3.68 14.84 -16.67
CA VAL A 460 4.59 13.94 -15.94
C VAL A 460 3.83 13.13 -14.91
N SER A 461 4.28 11.89 -14.66
CA SER A 461 3.77 11.10 -13.54
C SER A 461 4.92 10.62 -12.65
N PHE A 462 4.85 10.84 -11.35
CA PHE A 462 5.85 10.32 -10.42
C PHE A 462 5.69 8.81 -10.25
N GLY A 463 6.74 8.05 -10.58
CA GLY A 463 6.86 6.63 -10.21
C GLY A 463 7.58 6.54 -8.87
N THR A 464 6.85 6.74 -7.75
CA THR A 464 7.50 6.89 -6.44
C THR A 464 8.19 5.64 -5.93
N ASN A 465 7.82 4.47 -6.45
CA ASN A 465 8.50 3.21 -6.17
C ASN A 465 9.99 3.31 -6.53
N ASP A 466 10.28 3.53 -7.81
CA ASP A 466 11.66 3.58 -8.30
C ASP A 466 12.36 4.88 -7.91
N LEU A 467 11.62 6.00 -7.82
CA LEU A 467 12.18 7.25 -7.34
C LEU A 467 12.72 7.08 -5.91
N THR A 468 11.96 6.47 -5.01
CA THR A 468 12.38 6.26 -3.61
C THR A 468 13.56 5.29 -3.54
N GLN A 469 13.51 4.17 -4.27
CA GLN A 469 14.61 3.20 -4.32
C GLN A 469 15.92 3.84 -4.79
N LEU A 470 15.88 4.62 -5.87
CA LEU A 470 17.05 5.25 -6.46
C LEU A 470 17.57 6.44 -5.63
N THR A 471 16.67 7.21 -5.03
CA THR A 471 17.04 8.37 -4.19
C THR A 471 17.71 7.93 -2.89
N LEU A 472 17.21 6.85 -2.28
CA LEU A 472 17.71 6.34 -1.01
C LEU A 472 18.80 5.27 -1.18
N GLY A 473 19.00 4.75 -2.39
CA GLY A 473 19.94 3.66 -2.66
C GLY A 473 19.50 2.34 -2.02
N ILE A 474 18.20 2.05 -2.06
CA ILE A 474 17.59 0.89 -1.41
C ILE A 474 16.90 0.01 -2.45
N ASP A 475 17.14 -1.30 -2.37
CA ASP A 475 16.28 -2.30 -2.99
C ASP A 475 15.23 -2.73 -1.97
N ARG A 476 13.95 -2.44 -2.27
CA ARG A 476 12.85 -2.77 -1.36
C ARG A 476 12.56 -4.28 -1.26
N ASN A 477 13.03 -5.07 -2.23
CA ASN A 477 12.90 -6.53 -2.21
C ASN A 477 13.99 -7.18 -1.34
N ASN A 478 15.00 -6.42 -0.94
CA ASN A 478 16.02 -6.89 -0.02
C ASN A 478 15.54 -6.76 1.43
N GLU A 479 15.11 -7.89 2.02
CA GLU A 479 14.52 -7.97 3.37
C GLU A 479 15.35 -7.28 4.46
N ARG A 480 16.69 -7.24 4.33
CA ARG A 480 17.57 -6.64 5.35
C ARG A 480 17.44 -5.12 5.41
N ILE A 481 17.12 -4.49 4.28
CA ILE A 481 17.09 -3.02 4.13
C ILE A 481 15.71 -2.49 3.73
N ALA A 482 14.75 -3.35 3.40
CA ALA A 482 13.39 -2.96 3.01
C ALA A 482 12.71 -2.06 4.05
N LYS A 483 13.00 -2.25 5.34
CA LYS A 483 12.51 -1.39 6.44
C LYS A 483 12.96 0.07 6.38
N LEU A 484 13.99 0.38 5.59
CA LEU A 484 14.51 1.73 5.38
C LEU A 484 13.80 2.45 4.23
N TYR A 485 12.97 1.73 3.45
CA TYR A 485 12.19 2.32 2.37
C TYR A 485 11.13 3.28 2.94
N ASP A 486 11.23 4.55 2.57
CA ASP A 486 10.29 5.59 3.01
C ASP A 486 10.02 6.59 1.89
N GLU A 487 8.83 6.52 1.32
CA GLU A 487 8.36 7.46 0.28
C GLU A 487 8.11 8.87 0.82
N MET A 488 7.95 9.00 2.16
CA MET A 488 7.81 10.29 2.84
C MET A 488 9.17 10.88 3.24
N HIS A 489 10.28 10.24 2.83
CA HIS A 489 11.60 10.74 3.16
C HIS A 489 11.82 12.15 2.59
N PRO A 490 12.43 13.09 3.35
CA PRO A 490 12.59 14.47 2.93
C PRO A 490 13.28 14.67 1.57
N ALA A 491 14.20 13.78 1.19
CA ALA A 491 14.85 13.84 -0.13
C ALA A 491 13.83 13.61 -1.26
N VAL A 492 13.02 12.56 -1.16
CA VAL A 492 11.97 12.22 -2.15
C VAL A 492 10.93 13.32 -2.24
N LEU A 493 10.45 13.81 -1.08
CA LEU A 493 9.47 14.90 -1.04
C LEU A 493 10.00 16.20 -1.65
N ARG A 494 11.30 16.50 -1.50
CA ARG A 494 11.94 17.68 -2.12
C ARG A 494 12.05 17.54 -3.63
N GLU A 495 12.37 16.36 -4.15
CA GLU A 495 12.38 16.09 -5.59
C GLU A 495 10.98 16.23 -6.21
N ILE A 496 9.97 15.63 -5.58
CA ILE A 496 8.57 15.79 -5.99
C ILE A 496 8.16 17.27 -5.99
N THR A 497 8.48 17.99 -4.90
CA THR A 497 8.19 19.42 -4.78
C THR A 497 8.87 20.25 -5.87
N HIS A 498 10.14 19.96 -6.16
CA HIS A 498 10.91 20.65 -7.21
C HIS A 498 10.24 20.46 -8.57
N VAL A 499 9.95 19.22 -8.94
CA VAL A 499 9.32 18.88 -10.23
C VAL A 499 7.94 19.53 -10.37
N ILE A 500 7.08 19.44 -9.34
CA ILE A 500 5.75 20.09 -9.38
C ILE A 500 5.88 21.59 -9.63
N LYS A 501 6.81 22.26 -8.92
CA LYS A 501 7.05 23.71 -9.09
C LYS A 501 7.52 24.05 -10.49
N VAL A 502 8.43 23.27 -11.07
CA VAL A 502 8.93 23.53 -12.43
C VAL A 502 7.83 23.25 -13.46
N CYS A 503 7.18 22.09 -13.42
CA CYS A 503 6.09 21.75 -14.34
C CYS A 503 4.98 22.79 -14.35
N LYS A 504 4.61 23.34 -13.18
CA LYS A 504 3.63 24.43 -13.07
C LYS A 504 4.04 25.69 -13.86
N LYS A 505 5.33 26.04 -13.89
CA LYS A 505 5.83 27.18 -14.69
C LYS A 505 5.73 26.93 -16.20
N TYR A 506 5.88 25.67 -16.61
CA TYR A 506 5.82 25.25 -18.01
C TYR A 506 4.41 24.84 -18.47
N GLY A 507 3.41 24.87 -17.59
CA GLY A 507 2.05 24.44 -17.91
C GLY A 507 1.90 22.93 -18.11
N ILE A 508 2.81 22.13 -17.54
CA ILE A 508 2.82 20.66 -17.66
C ILE A 508 1.98 20.06 -16.53
N GLU A 509 1.07 19.13 -16.87
CA GLU A 509 0.25 18.42 -15.88
C GLU A 509 1.12 17.49 -15.03
N THR A 510 0.96 17.52 -13.71
CA THR A 510 1.68 16.66 -12.77
C THR A 510 0.74 15.64 -12.15
N SER A 511 1.16 14.38 -12.16
CA SER A 511 0.47 13.28 -11.49
C SER A 511 1.45 12.46 -10.65
N ILE A 512 0.93 11.66 -9.73
CA ILE A 512 1.64 10.56 -9.10
C ILE A 512 0.97 9.25 -9.50
N CYS A 513 1.75 8.19 -9.65
CA CYS A 513 1.26 6.82 -9.75
C CYS A 513 2.05 5.90 -8.82
N GLY A 514 1.40 4.88 -8.30
CA GLY A 514 1.96 3.94 -7.35
C GLY A 514 1.20 3.94 -6.02
N GLN A 515 1.60 3.04 -5.13
CA GLN A 515 0.92 2.80 -3.85
C GLN A 515 0.93 4.03 -2.95
N ALA A 516 1.95 4.88 -3.05
CA ALA A 516 2.04 6.12 -2.27
C ALA A 516 0.84 7.04 -2.49
N GLY A 517 0.31 7.12 -3.73
CA GLY A 517 -0.87 7.94 -4.04
C GLY A 517 -2.12 7.52 -3.28
N SER A 518 -2.21 6.23 -2.94
CA SER A 518 -3.31 5.65 -2.16
C SER A 518 -3.20 5.91 -0.65
N ARG A 519 -2.16 6.63 -0.18
CA ARG A 519 -1.96 6.95 1.24
C ARG A 519 -2.44 8.38 1.57
N PRO A 520 -3.26 8.57 2.63
CA PRO A 520 -3.78 9.90 2.99
C PRO A 520 -2.73 10.97 3.28
N ASP A 521 -1.60 10.60 3.90
CA ASP A 521 -0.49 11.50 4.24
C ASP A 521 0.21 12.04 2.99
N MET A 522 0.55 11.15 2.06
CA MET A 522 1.12 11.51 0.75
C MET A 522 0.12 12.32 -0.07
N ALA A 523 -1.14 11.90 -0.18
CA ALA A 523 -2.16 12.66 -0.91
C ALA A 523 -2.31 14.09 -0.36
N SER A 524 -2.34 14.24 0.96
CA SER A 524 -2.38 15.55 1.62
C SER A 524 -1.17 16.41 1.31
N PHE A 525 0.04 15.81 1.30
CA PHE A 525 1.27 16.50 0.93
C PHE A 525 1.22 16.99 -0.52
N LEU A 526 0.82 16.14 -1.47
CA LEU A 526 0.81 16.45 -2.90
C LEU A 526 -0.20 17.55 -3.24
N VAL A 527 -1.39 17.53 -2.64
CA VAL A 527 -2.38 18.61 -2.79
C VAL A 527 -1.82 19.94 -2.31
N LYS A 528 -1.11 19.96 -1.17
CA LYS A 528 -0.44 21.17 -0.66
C LYS A 528 0.67 21.68 -1.59
N GLN A 529 1.36 20.78 -2.30
CA GLN A 529 2.34 21.19 -3.32
C GLN A 529 1.69 21.66 -4.63
N GLY A 530 0.40 21.41 -4.83
CA GLY A 530 -0.37 21.83 -6.00
C GLY A 530 -0.32 20.85 -7.17
N ILE A 531 -0.29 19.54 -6.89
CA ILE A 531 -0.40 18.49 -7.91
C ILE A 531 -1.74 18.56 -8.68
N ASN A 532 -1.74 18.17 -9.96
CA ASN A 532 -2.96 18.18 -10.79
C ASN A 532 -3.81 16.92 -10.62
N SER A 533 -3.18 15.74 -10.53
CA SER A 533 -3.89 14.48 -10.30
C SER A 533 -3.14 13.49 -9.40
N ILE A 534 -3.89 12.57 -8.81
CA ILE A 534 -3.35 11.46 -8.01
C ILE A 534 -3.96 10.16 -8.55
N SER A 535 -3.12 9.24 -9.03
CA SER A 535 -3.54 7.92 -9.49
C SER A 535 -3.43 6.93 -8.35
N VAL A 536 -4.57 6.38 -7.92
CA VAL A 536 -4.67 5.50 -6.75
C VAL A 536 -5.06 4.08 -7.16
N ASN A 537 -4.96 3.15 -6.21
CA ASN A 537 -5.57 1.84 -6.37
C ASN A 537 -7.09 1.96 -6.48
N PRO A 538 -7.76 1.03 -7.18
CA PRO A 538 -9.20 1.06 -7.32
C PRO A 538 -9.97 1.11 -6.00
N ASP A 539 -9.52 0.37 -4.98
CA ASP A 539 -10.13 0.31 -3.64
C ASP A 539 -10.01 1.63 -2.84
N SER A 540 -9.16 2.55 -3.29
CA SER A 540 -8.77 3.75 -2.53
C SER A 540 -9.36 5.05 -3.10
N VAL A 541 -10.11 4.98 -4.21
CA VAL A 541 -10.64 6.16 -4.93
C VAL A 541 -11.47 7.05 -4.02
N SER A 542 -12.50 6.47 -3.40
CA SER A 542 -13.46 7.21 -2.57
C SER A 542 -12.81 7.80 -1.31
N LYS A 543 -11.95 7.01 -0.65
CA LYS A 543 -11.16 7.44 0.52
C LYS A 543 -10.24 8.63 0.21
N ILE A 544 -9.45 8.52 -0.86
CA ILE A 544 -8.49 9.57 -1.21
C ILE A 544 -9.19 10.80 -1.74
N ARG A 545 -10.30 10.66 -2.46
CA ARG A 545 -11.13 11.80 -2.87
C ARG A 545 -11.62 12.60 -1.67
N GLU A 546 -12.06 11.95 -0.59
CA GLU A 546 -12.47 12.64 0.64
C GLU A 546 -11.29 13.35 1.34
N VAL A 547 -10.12 12.71 1.41
CA VAL A 547 -8.90 13.32 1.97
C VAL A 547 -8.53 14.59 1.19
N VAL A 548 -8.48 14.49 -0.13
CA VAL A 548 -8.18 15.62 -1.02
C VAL A 548 -9.18 16.74 -0.82
N TYR A 549 -10.48 16.44 -0.80
CA TYR A 549 -11.53 17.43 -0.56
C TYR A 549 -11.34 18.20 0.77
N LYS A 550 -11.04 17.48 1.87
CA LYS A 550 -10.80 18.11 3.18
C LYS A 550 -9.58 19.04 3.14
N VAL A 551 -8.49 18.62 2.49
CA VAL A 551 -7.27 19.42 2.37
C VAL A 551 -7.51 20.66 1.52
N GLU A 552 -8.15 20.53 0.36
CA GLU A 552 -8.49 21.66 -0.51
C GLU A 552 -9.37 22.70 0.20
N LYS A 553 -10.37 22.25 0.97
CA LYS A 553 -11.21 23.13 1.76
C LYS A 553 -10.41 23.93 2.79
N SER A 554 -9.49 23.25 3.51
CA SER A 554 -8.64 23.90 4.52
C SER A 554 -7.70 24.96 3.93
N LEU A 555 -7.20 24.74 2.71
CA LEU A 555 -6.33 25.68 2.00
C LEU A 555 -7.08 26.93 1.54
N ASN A 556 -8.33 26.77 1.09
CA ASN A 556 -9.18 27.90 0.70
C ASN A 556 -9.57 28.77 1.90
N GLU A 557 -9.89 28.16 3.04
CA GLU A 557 -10.22 28.89 4.28
C GLU A 557 -9.03 29.72 4.80
N THR A 558 -7.80 29.21 4.65
CA THR A 558 -6.57 29.91 5.05
C THR A 558 -6.18 31.06 4.10
N THR A 559 -6.69 31.07 2.86
CA THR A 559 -6.41 32.12 1.87
C THR A 559 -7.40 33.30 1.95
N LEU A 560 -8.52 33.10 2.66
CA LEU A 560 -9.58 34.10 2.88
C LEU A 560 -9.45 34.86 4.20
N GLN A 561 -8.53 34.44 5.08
CA GLN A 561 -8.08 35.17 6.28
C GLN A 561 -6.76 35.89 5.96
#